data_AF-A0A0Q7RYP5-F1
#
_entry.id   AF-A0A0Q7RYP5-F1
#
_cell.length_a   1.000
_cell.length_b   1.000
_cell.length_c   1.000
_cell.angle_alpha   90.00
_cell.angle_beta   90.00
_cell.angle_gamma   90.00
#
_symmetry.space_group_name_H-M   'P 1'
#
loop_
_entity.id
_entity.type
_entity.pdbx_description
1 polymer ?
#
loop_
_entity_poly.entity_id
_entity_poly.type
_entity_poly.pdbx_seq_one_letter_code
_entity_poly.pdbx_strand_id
1 'polypeptide(L)'
;MPFSLAGGFWLIWVLGHAISVATAVGFIALSGVAAEFGVVMLVYLKQAYEQRLAAGAEDDEHTLLAAIREGAVQRVRPKAMTVAVIMAGLLPVLFGHGTGSEVMTRIAAPMVGAMVSAPLLSMFVIPAAWWLLHRRRLLWKAPAALLV
;
A
#
# COMPACT_ATOMS: atom_id res chain seq x y z
N MET A 1 5.61 -1.67 4.33
CA MET A 1 5.75 -2.58 5.49
C MET A 1 5.40 -1.93 6.82
N PRO A 2 6.02 -0.82 7.25
CA PRO A 2 5.81 -0.34 8.63
C PRO A 2 4.34 -0.01 8.93
N PHE A 3 3.64 0.58 7.96
CA PHE A 3 2.22 0.92 8.05
C PHE A 3 1.30 -0.30 8.20
N SER A 4 1.61 -1.42 7.54
CA SER A 4 0.82 -2.64 7.62
C SER A 4 1.06 -3.38 8.93
N LEU A 5 2.29 -3.35 9.44
CA LEU A 5 2.65 -3.88 10.76
C LEU A 5 1.85 -3.18 11.86
N ALA A 6 1.73 -1.84 11.80
CA ALA A 6 1.00 -1.07 12.79
C ALA A 6 -0.45 -1.55 12.97
N GLY A 7 -1.20 -1.74 11.87
CA GLY A 7 -2.57 -2.28 11.97
C GLY A 7 -2.62 -3.73 12.44
N GLY A 8 -1.66 -4.56 12.04
CA GLY A 8 -1.56 -5.94 12.52
C GLY A 8 -1.33 -6.01 14.03
N PHE A 9 -0.36 -5.25 14.56
CA PHE A 9 -0.10 -5.15 16.00
C PHE A 9 -1.30 -4.59 16.76
N TRP A 10 -1.96 -3.56 16.21
CA TRP A 10 -3.13 -2.96 16.82
C TRP A 10 -4.25 -4.00 17.01
N LEU A 11 -4.56 -4.79 15.98
CA LEU A 11 -5.64 -5.78 16.08
C LEU A 11 -5.29 -6.94 17.02
N ILE A 12 -4.04 -7.41 17.01
CA ILE A 12 -3.56 -8.42 17.98
C ILE A 12 -3.75 -7.92 19.40
N TRP A 13 -3.37 -6.67 19.67
CA TRP A 13 -3.51 -6.05 20.98
C TRP A 13 -4.97 -5.92 21.42
N VAL A 14 -5.86 -5.44 20.53
CA VAL A 14 -7.31 -5.33 20.82
C VAL A 14 -7.93 -6.69 21.12
N LEU A 15 -7.50 -7.74 20.42
CA LEU A 15 -8.00 -9.10 20.62
C LEU A 15 -7.32 -9.82 21.82
N GLY A 16 -6.36 -9.19 22.50
CA GLY A 16 -5.64 -9.80 23.62
C GLY A 16 -4.75 -10.99 23.24
N HIS A 17 -4.36 -11.10 21.97
CA HIS A 17 -3.50 -12.19 21.50
C HIS A 17 -2.02 -11.95 21.88
N ALA A 18 -1.35 -13.00 22.34
CA ALA A 18 0.10 -12.96 22.56
C ALA A 18 0.89 -13.00 21.24
N ILE A 19 2.07 -12.37 21.25
CA ILE A 19 3.05 -12.55 20.17
C ILE A 19 3.57 -14.00 20.24
N SER A 20 3.36 -14.73 19.15
CA SER A 20 3.68 -16.14 18.99
C SER A 20 4.16 -16.45 17.57
N VAL A 21 4.64 -17.67 17.35
CA VAL A 21 5.00 -18.15 15.99
C VAL A 21 3.81 -18.04 15.03
N ALA A 22 2.59 -18.33 15.49
CA ALA A 22 1.37 -18.19 14.70
C ALA A 22 1.15 -16.74 14.23
N THR A 23 1.24 -15.77 15.14
CA THR A 23 1.14 -14.34 14.74
C THR A 23 2.30 -13.92 13.84
N ALA A 24 3.51 -14.45 14.04
CA ALA A 24 4.67 -14.14 13.20
C ALA A 24 4.46 -14.62 11.76
N VAL A 25 3.88 -15.81 11.56
CA VAL A 25 3.49 -16.29 10.22
C VAL A 25 2.48 -15.35 9.56
N GLY A 26 1.49 -14.87 10.32
CA GLY A 26 0.56 -13.85 9.82
C GLY A 26 1.24 -12.53 9.44
N PHE A 27 2.25 -12.10 10.20
CA PHE A 27 3.09 -10.92 9.86
C PHE A 27 3.95 -11.12 8.61
N ILE A 28 4.41 -12.34 8.34
CA ILE A 28 5.12 -12.67 7.09
C ILE A 28 4.14 -12.58 5.91
N ALA A 29 2.97 -13.21 6.03
CA ALA A 29 1.95 -13.17 5.00
C ALA A 29 1.50 -11.73 4.68
N LEU A 30 1.23 -10.90 5.70
CA LEU A 30 0.83 -9.51 5.48
C LEU A 30 1.95 -8.67 4.87
N SER A 31 3.22 -9.00 5.14
CA SER A 31 4.36 -8.31 4.52
C SER A 31 4.33 -8.51 3.00
N GLY A 32 4.03 -9.71 2.51
CA GLY A 32 3.84 -9.96 1.07
C GLY A 32 2.74 -9.07 0.46
N VAL A 33 1.57 -9.03 1.10
CA VAL A 33 0.44 -8.20 0.63
C VAL A 33 0.79 -6.70 0.66
N ALA A 34 1.53 -6.25 1.67
CA ALA A 34 1.99 -4.87 1.74
C ALA A 34 3.04 -4.53 0.67
N ALA A 35 3.88 -5.48 0.26
CA ALA A 35 4.80 -5.32 -0.88
C ALA A 35 3.99 -5.14 -2.16
N GLU A 36 3.01 -6.01 -2.37
CA GLU A 36 2.12 -6.00 -3.53
C GLU A 36 1.46 -4.63 -3.67
N PHE A 37 0.78 -4.13 -2.64
CA PHE A 37 0.15 -2.80 -2.67
C PHE A 37 1.12 -1.67 -2.99
N GLY A 38 2.39 -1.82 -2.59
CA GLY A 38 3.45 -0.86 -2.86
C GLY A 38 3.89 -0.84 -4.32
N VAL A 39 4.34 -1.99 -4.80
CA VAL A 39 4.85 -2.17 -6.17
C VAL A 39 3.78 -1.83 -7.19
N VAL A 40 2.57 -2.32 -6.98
CA VAL A 40 1.42 -2.11 -7.85
C VAL A 40 1.12 -0.61 -7.96
N MET A 41 1.07 0.13 -6.86
CA MET A 41 0.88 1.59 -6.91
C MET A 41 1.98 2.28 -7.71
N LEU A 42 3.26 1.96 -7.45
CA LEU A 42 4.40 2.55 -8.17
C LEU A 42 4.33 2.31 -9.69
N VAL A 43 3.96 1.10 -10.11
CA VAL A 43 3.81 0.77 -11.53
C VAL A 43 2.77 1.65 -12.21
N TYR A 44 1.63 1.92 -11.56
CA TYR A 44 0.60 2.79 -12.16
C TYR A 44 0.99 4.26 -12.16
N LEU A 45 1.64 4.74 -11.10
CA LEU A 45 2.18 6.11 -11.10
C LEU A 45 3.20 6.29 -12.23
N LYS A 46 4.10 5.32 -12.41
CA LYS A 46 5.07 5.31 -13.50
C LYS A 46 4.40 5.27 -14.87
N GLN A 47 3.46 4.34 -15.09
CA GLN A 47 2.74 4.23 -16.37
C GLN A 47 1.94 5.50 -16.70
N ALA A 48 1.22 6.07 -15.73
CA ALA A 48 0.45 7.30 -15.93
C ALA A 48 1.35 8.52 -16.25
N TYR A 49 2.58 8.51 -15.75
CA TYR A 49 3.59 9.54 -16.06
C TYR A 49 4.21 9.33 -17.45
N GLU A 50 4.67 8.11 -17.75
CA GLU A 50 5.28 7.77 -19.04
C GLU A 50 4.30 7.96 -20.20
N GLN A 51 3.01 7.62 -20.02
CA GLN A 51 1.98 7.86 -21.02
C GLN A 51 1.78 9.34 -21.34
N ARG A 52 1.86 10.22 -20.34
CA ARG A 52 1.76 11.68 -20.56
C ARG A 52 2.97 12.20 -21.32
N LEU A 53 4.18 11.79 -20.93
CA LEU A 53 5.40 12.18 -21.63
C LEU A 53 5.41 11.68 -23.08
N ALA A 54 4.96 10.44 -23.32
CA ALA A 54 4.83 9.89 -24.66
C ALA A 54 3.77 10.62 -25.51
N ALA A 55 2.75 11.21 -24.88
CA ALA A 55 1.77 12.06 -25.53
C ALA A 55 2.26 13.51 -25.77
N GLY A 56 3.53 13.81 -25.46
CA GLY A 56 4.15 15.13 -25.69
C GLY A 56 3.97 16.13 -24.55
N ALA A 57 3.52 15.71 -23.37
CA ALA A 57 3.51 16.58 -22.19
C ALA A 57 4.93 16.95 -21.75
N GLU A 58 5.12 18.17 -21.25
CA GLU A 58 6.40 18.62 -20.71
C GLU A 58 6.77 17.84 -19.43
N ASP A 59 8.07 17.61 -19.23
CA ASP A 59 8.61 16.97 -18.02
C ASP A 59 8.65 18.00 -16.88
N ASP A 60 7.48 18.37 -16.35
CA ASP A 60 7.28 19.44 -15.37
C ASP A 60 6.43 19.01 -14.16
N GLU A 61 6.33 19.90 -13.16
CA GLU A 61 5.62 19.59 -11.91
C GLU A 61 4.10 19.42 -12.13
N HIS A 62 3.52 20.16 -13.09
CA HIS A 62 2.11 20.05 -13.42
C HIS A 62 1.76 18.68 -14.00
N THR A 63 2.58 18.19 -14.95
CA THR A 63 2.43 16.87 -15.57
C THR A 63 2.60 15.76 -14.55
N LEU A 64 3.56 15.90 -13.62
CA LEU A 64 3.76 14.96 -12.52
C LEU A 64 2.53 14.87 -11.61
N LEU A 65 1.96 16.00 -11.18
CA LEU A 65 0.77 16.01 -10.32
C LEU A 65 -0.45 15.43 -11.04
N ALA A 66 -0.64 15.74 -12.32
CA ALA A 66 -1.71 15.17 -13.12
C ALA A 66 -1.58 13.64 -13.23
N ALA A 67 -0.36 13.14 -13.47
CA ALA A 67 -0.07 11.70 -13.49
C ALA A 67 -0.37 11.01 -12.18
N ILE A 68 0.01 11.62 -11.07
CA ILE A 68 -0.25 11.07 -9.74
C ILE A 68 -1.75 10.97 -9.47
N ARG A 69 -2.51 12.02 -9.80
CA ARG A 69 -3.97 12.02 -9.60
C ARG A 69 -4.63 10.91 -10.39
N GLU A 70 -4.28 10.76 -11.66
CA GLU A 70 -4.85 9.71 -12.50
C GLU A 70 -4.45 8.31 -12.03
N GLY A 71 -3.15 8.07 -11.84
CA GLY A 71 -2.63 6.78 -11.42
C GLY A 71 -3.16 6.34 -10.04
N ALA A 72 -3.33 7.27 -9.10
CA ALA A 72 -3.89 6.98 -7.78
C ALA A 72 -5.38 6.63 -7.84
N VAL A 73 -6.19 7.36 -8.62
CA VAL A 73 -7.64 7.10 -8.74
C VAL A 73 -7.91 5.74 -9.39
N GLN A 74 -7.15 5.38 -10.42
CA GLN A 74 -7.28 4.07 -11.10
C GLN A 74 -7.05 2.89 -10.14
N ARG A 75 -6.34 3.10 -9.03
CA ARG A 75 -6.05 2.07 -8.03
C ARG A 75 -7.13 1.90 -6.95
N VAL A 76 -8.07 2.83 -6.79
CA VAL A 76 -9.10 2.76 -5.74
C VAL A 76 -9.93 1.48 -5.87
N ARG A 77 -10.52 1.24 -7.05
CA ARG A 77 -11.42 0.09 -7.28
C ARG A 77 -10.67 -1.25 -7.17
N PRO A 78 -9.51 -1.46 -7.83
CA PRO A 78 -8.76 -2.70 -7.68
C PRO A 78 -8.32 -2.96 -6.24
N LYS A 79 -7.82 -1.94 -5.53
CA LYS A 79 -7.37 -2.11 -4.14
C LYS A 79 -8.53 -2.42 -3.19
N ALA A 80 -9.68 -1.77 -3.37
CA ALA A 80 -10.89 -2.08 -2.61
C ALA A 80 -11.37 -3.52 -2.84
N MET A 81 -11.28 -4.05 -4.06
CA MET A 81 -11.62 -5.44 -4.37
C MET A 81 -10.74 -6.43 -3.59
N THR A 82 -9.41 -6.23 -3.60
CA THR A 82 -8.49 -7.09 -2.85
C THR A 82 -8.76 -7.05 -1.35
N VAL A 83 -8.97 -5.85 -0.80
CA VAL A 83 -9.32 -5.69 0.62
C VAL A 83 -10.62 -6.41 0.95
N ALA A 84 -11.66 -6.25 0.13
CA ALA A 84 -12.94 -6.90 0.36
C ALA A 84 -12.81 -8.44 0.36
N VAL A 85 -12.08 -9.02 -0.60
CA VAL A 85 -11.88 -10.47 -0.68
C VAL A 85 -11.09 -11.00 0.51
N ILE A 86 -9.99 -10.33 0.90
CA ILE A 86 -9.18 -10.76 2.04
C ILE A 86 -10.00 -10.67 3.34
N MET A 87 -10.75 -9.57 3.54
CA MET A 87 -11.61 -9.40 4.70
C MET A 87 -12.72 -10.45 4.73
N ALA A 88 -13.40 -10.69 3.60
CA ALA A 88 -14.46 -11.68 3.51
C ALA A 88 -13.95 -13.11 3.80
N GLY A 89 -12.73 -13.44 3.36
CA GLY A 89 -12.12 -14.74 3.61
C GLY A 89 -11.62 -14.92 5.06
N LEU A 90 -11.13 -13.84 5.70
CA LEU A 90 -10.48 -13.93 7.01
C LEU A 90 -11.38 -13.57 8.19
N LEU A 91 -12.42 -12.76 8.01
CA LEU A 91 -13.34 -12.42 9.11
C LEU A 91 -14.01 -13.67 9.72
N PRO A 92 -14.51 -14.65 8.95
CA PRO A 92 -15.08 -15.87 9.53
C PRO A 92 -14.06 -16.67 10.35
N VAL A 93 -12.80 -16.67 9.92
CA VAL A 93 -11.70 -17.33 10.65
C VAL A 93 -11.45 -16.63 11.99
N LEU A 94 -11.54 -15.30 12.02
CA LEU A 94 -11.32 -14.49 13.21
C LEU A 94 -12.38 -14.70 14.30
N PHE A 95 -13.63 -14.98 13.91
CA PHE A 95 -14.76 -15.19 14.81
C PHE A 95 -15.16 -16.68 14.95
N GLY A 96 -14.42 -17.57 14.31
CA GLY A 96 -14.71 -19.00 14.32
C GLY A 96 -14.52 -19.59 15.72
N HIS A 97 -15.39 -20.53 16.10
CA HIS A 97 -15.28 -21.27 17.35
C HIS A 97 -15.13 -22.76 17.05
N GLY A 98 -14.34 -23.46 17.86
CA GLY A 98 -14.09 -24.90 17.69
C GLY A 98 -12.61 -25.26 17.73
N THR A 99 -12.32 -26.55 17.58
CA THR A 99 -10.97 -27.11 17.66
C THR A 99 -10.05 -26.46 16.62
N GLY A 100 -8.88 -25.98 17.06
CA GLY A 100 -7.88 -25.34 16.19
C GLY A 100 -8.12 -23.85 15.90
N SER A 101 -9.27 -23.28 16.29
CA SER A 101 -9.56 -21.86 16.07
C SER A 101 -8.56 -20.93 16.77
N GLU A 102 -8.05 -21.31 17.93
CA GLU A 102 -7.06 -20.52 18.69
C GLU A 102 -5.80 -20.22 17.86
N VAL A 103 -5.34 -21.19 17.08
CA VAL A 103 -4.15 -21.02 16.22
C VAL A 103 -4.51 -20.24 14.96
N MET A 104 -5.63 -20.57 14.32
CA MET A 104 -6.05 -19.92 13.07
C MET A 104 -6.36 -18.43 13.25
N THR A 105 -7.02 -18.07 14.36
CA THR A 105 -7.32 -16.67 14.71
C THR A 105 -6.04 -15.86 14.91
N ARG A 106 -5.02 -16.44 15.56
CA ARG A 106 -3.71 -15.80 15.75
C ARG A 106 -2.95 -15.58 14.44
N ILE A 107 -3.11 -16.47 13.45
CA ILE A 107 -2.51 -16.31 12.11
C ILE A 107 -3.26 -15.23 11.33
N ALA A 108 -4.60 -15.22 11.38
CA ALA A 108 -5.44 -14.33 10.59
C ALA A 108 -5.46 -12.88 11.13
N ALA A 109 -5.41 -12.68 12.45
CA ALA A 109 -5.50 -11.37 13.08
C ALA A 109 -4.51 -10.32 12.52
N PRO A 110 -3.19 -10.58 12.41
CA PRO A 110 -2.27 -9.65 11.78
C PRO A 110 -2.71 -9.20 10.38
N MET A 111 -3.17 -10.13 9.55
CA MET A 111 -3.57 -9.87 8.16
C MET A 111 -4.84 -9.01 8.09
N VAL A 112 -5.84 -9.29 8.92
CA VAL A 112 -7.08 -8.49 9.00
C VAL A 112 -6.77 -7.07 9.45
N GLY A 113 -5.95 -6.90 10.50
CA GLY A 113 -5.57 -5.56 10.98
C GLY A 113 -4.77 -4.76 9.94
N ALA A 114 -3.91 -5.44 9.17
CA ALA A 114 -3.19 -4.84 8.07
C ALA A 114 -4.12 -4.39 6.93
N MET A 115 -5.20 -5.11 6.64
CA MET A 115 -6.15 -4.72 5.58
C MET A 115 -6.90 -3.41 5.87
N VAL A 116 -6.94 -2.97 7.12
CA VAL A 116 -7.48 -1.65 7.46
C VAL A 116 -6.44 -0.56 7.19
N SER A 117 -5.21 -0.75 7.69
CA SER A 117 -4.18 0.28 7.70
C SER A 117 -3.38 0.37 6.39
N ALA A 118 -2.94 -0.76 5.85
CA ALA A 118 -2.00 -0.84 4.73
C ALA A 118 -2.54 -0.25 3.42
N PRO A 119 -3.77 -0.57 2.97
CA PRO A 119 -4.31 -0.05 1.72
C PRO A 119 -4.49 1.47 1.78
N LEU A 120 -5.04 1.98 2.89
CA LEU A 120 -5.26 3.41 3.12
C LEU A 120 -3.92 4.15 3.13
N LEU A 121 -3.01 3.78 4.03
CA LEU A 121 -1.73 4.47 4.17
C LEU A 121 -0.89 4.38 2.89
N SER A 122 -0.90 3.23 2.19
CA SER A 122 -0.17 3.12 0.91
C SER A 122 -0.78 3.97 -0.20
N MET A 123 -2.08 4.24 -0.20
CA MET A 123 -2.71 5.16 -1.16
C MET A 123 -2.32 6.62 -0.96
N PHE A 124 -1.96 7.03 0.26
CA PHE A 124 -1.50 8.40 0.52
C PHE A 124 0.01 8.54 0.48
N VAL A 125 0.72 7.63 1.17
CA VAL A 125 2.16 7.75 1.39
C VAL A 125 2.95 7.54 0.10
N ILE A 126 2.57 6.57 -0.74
CA ILE A 126 3.33 6.26 -1.95
C ILE A 126 3.24 7.38 -2.99
N PRO A 127 2.04 7.91 -3.33
CA PRO A 127 1.93 9.09 -4.19
C PRO A 127 2.69 10.30 -3.67
N ALA A 128 2.60 10.58 -2.36
CA ALA A 128 3.31 11.70 -1.75
C ALA A 128 4.83 11.53 -1.81
N ALA A 129 5.34 10.32 -1.52
CA ALA A 129 6.75 10.01 -1.66
C ALA A 129 7.23 10.09 -3.12
N TRP A 130 6.42 9.60 -4.06
CA TRP A 130 6.71 9.68 -5.49
C TRP A 130 6.85 11.14 -5.95
N TRP A 131 5.91 12.00 -5.56
CA TRP A 131 5.97 13.44 -5.84
C TRP A 131 7.23 14.07 -5.26
N LEU A 132 7.52 13.84 -3.97
CA LEU A 132 8.67 14.45 -3.31
C LEU A 132 10.00 14.06 -3.96
N LEU A 133 10.15 12.79 -4.36
CA LEU A 133 11.36 12.28 -5.01
C LEU A 133 11.50 12.82 -6.44
N HIS A 134 10.43 12.85 -7.23
CA HIS A 134 10.47 13.31 -8.62
C HIS A 134 10.58 14.83 -8.73
N ARG A 135 9.94 15.58 -7.83
CA ARG A 135 10.07 17.03 -7.78
C ARG A 135 11.53 17.47 -7.59
N ARG A 136 12.28 16.79 -6.71
CA ARG A 136 13.73 17.06 -6.53
C ARG A 136 14.52 16.85 -7.82
N ARG A 137 14.19 15.82 -8.61
CA ARG A 137 14.82 15.55 -9.91
C ARG A 137 14.53 16.66 -10.93
N LEU A 138 13.29 17.16 -10.97
CA LEU A 138 12.90 18.26 -11.85
C LEU A 138 13.63 19.57 -11.49
N LEU A 139 13.74 19.87 -10.19
CA LEU A 139 14.49 21.04 -9.71
C LEU A 139 15.99 20.95 -10.04
N TRP A 140 16.57 19.75 -10.05
CA TRP A 140 17.97 19.56 -10.42
C TRP A 140 18.24 19.71 -11.93
N LYS A 141 17.24 19.52 -12.80
CA LYS A 141 17.38 19.79 -14.24
C LYS A 141 17.39 21.29 -14.58
N ALA A 142 16.88 22.15 -13.70
CA ALA A 142 16.68 23.57 -13.96
C ALA A 142 17.95 24.46 -14.08
N PRO A 143 19.13 24.18 -13.47
CA PRO A 143 20.23 25.15 -13.46
C PRO A 143 21.28 25.00 -14.58
N ALA A 144 21.02 24.27 -15.67
CA ALA A 144 21.96 24.21 -16.82
C ALA A 144 21.58 25.12 -18.01
N ALA A 145 20.34 25.63 -18.07
CA ALA A 145 19.85 26.41 -19.20
C ALA A 145 20.06 27.94 -19.07
N LEU A 146 20.66 28.42 -17.96
CA LEU A 146 20.88 29.84 -17.67
C LEU A 146 22.36 30.28 -17.79
N LEU A 147 23.23 29.42 -18.32
CA LEU A 147 24.68 29.69 -18.46
C LEU A 147 25.19 29.67 -19.91
N VAL A 148 24.32 29.83 -20.90
CA VAL A 148 24.68 30.10 -22.31
C VAL A 148 23.85 31.28 -22.81
#